data_AF-A0A7J3V227-F1
#
_entry.id   AF-A0A7J3V227-F1
#
_cell.length_a   1.000
_cell.length_b   1.000
_cell.length_c   1.000
_cell.angle_alpha   90.00
_cell.angle_beta   90.00
_cell.angle_gamma   90.00
#
_symmetry.space_group_name_H-M   'P 1'
#
loop_
_entity.id
_entity.type
_entity.pdbx_description
1 polymer ?
#
loop_
_entity_poly.entity_id
_entity_poly.type
_entity_poly.pdbx_seq_one_letter_code
_entity_poly.pdbx_strand_id
1 'polypeptide(L)' 'MTAKMKFSGLQKTSLIDYPNRVAAVLFTPGCNLRCPYCYNWRIVVDPKPPFLNEETTLQIL' A
#
# COMPACT_ATOMS: atom_id res chain seq x y z
N MET A 1 1.41 5.87 22.40
CA MET A 1 0.39 5.39 21.44
C MET A 1 1.14 4.81 20.25
N THR A 2 1.28 3.49 20.15
CA THR A 2 1.98 2.87 19.02
C THR A 2 1.02 2.83 17.83
N ALA A 3 1.29 3.62 16.79
CA ALA A 3 0.50 3.59 15.57
C ALA A 3 0.72 2.24 14.87
N LYS A 4 -0.32 1.41 14.78
CA LYS A 4 -0.28 0.17 14.00
C LYS A 4 -0.31 0.50 12.51
N MET A 5 0.60 -0.09 11.73
CA MET A 5 0.62 0.05 10.27
C MET A 5 -0.69 -0.45 9.67
N LYS A 6 -1.17 0.28 8.66
CA LYS A 6 -2.37 -0.04 7.88
C LYS A 6 -2.02 0.01 6.39
N PHE A 7 -2.60 -0.89 5.61
CA PHE A 7 -2.42 -0.91 4.16
C PHE A 7 -3.78 -0.78 3.46
N SER A 8 -3.83 0.05 2.42
CA SER A 8 -4.99 0.26 1.54
C SER A 8 -5.08 -0.79 0.43
N GLY A 9 -4.03 -1.56 0.22
CA GLY A 9 -4.01 -2.59 -0.80
C GLY A 9 -2.71 -3.37 -0.83
N LEU A 10 -2.78 -4.52 -1.49
CA LEU A 10 -1.66 -5.43 -1.76
C LEU A 10 -1.70 -5.80 -3.24
N GLN A 11 -0.63 -5.49 -3.96
CA GLN A 11 -0.34 -6.12 -5.24
C GLN A 11 0.54 -7.34 -4.98
N LYS A 12 -0.05 -8.53 -5.06
CA LYS A 12 0.61 -9.80 -4.71
C LYS A 12 1.85 -10.08 -5.55
N THR A 13 1.87 -9.64 -6.80
CA THR A 13 2.97 -9.89 -7.73
C THR A 13 3.27 -8.63 -8.52
N SER A 14 4.50 -8.19 -8.45
CA SER A 14 5.11 -7.15 -9.26
C SER A 14 6.45 -7.65 -9.82
N LEU A 15 6.74 -7.24 -11.04
CA LEU A 15 7.98 -7.52 -11.76
C LEU A 15 8.83 -6.27 -11.95
N ILE A 16 8.32 -5.10 -11.54
CA ILE A 16 8.91 -3.79 -11.87
C ILE A 16 9.29 -2.99 -10.63
N ASP A 17 8.64 -3.26 -9.49
CA ASP A 17 8.84 -2.47 -8.27
C ASP A 17 10.08 -2.91 -7.47
N TYR A 18 10.71 -4.04 -7.85
CA TYR A 18 11.99 -4.47 -7.27
C TYR A 18 12.93 -5.04 -8.33
N PRO A 19 14.13 -4.44 -8.54
CA PRO A 19 15.02 -4.83 -9.64
C PRO A 19 15.42 -6.31 -9.61
N ASN A 20 15.28 -6.97 -10.76
CA ASN A 20 15.66 -8.36 -11.01
C ASN A 20 14.99 -9.39 -10.09
N ARG A 21 13.86 -9.04 -9.48
CA ARG A 21 13.18 -9.88 -8.49
C ARG A 21 11.67 -9.78 -8.65
N VAL A 22 10.99 -10.89 -8.39
CA VAL A 22 9.54 -10.88 -8.19
C VAL A 22 9.27 -10.36 -6.77
N ALA A 23 8.34 -9.43 -6.63
CA ALA A 23 8.01 -8.82 -5.34
C ALA A 23 6.50 -8.69 -5.13
N ALA A 24 6.10 -8.52 -3.87
CA ALA A 24 4.78 -8.03 -3.50
C ALA A 24 4.88 -6.55 -3.10
N VAL A 25 3.86 -5.76 -3.41
CA VAL A 25 3.80 -4.32 -3.09
C VAL A 25 2.65 -4.05 -2.14
N LEU A 26 2.95 -3.44 -0.99
CA LEU A 26 1.97 -3.00 -0.02
C LEU A 26 1.79 -1.48 -0.11
N PHE A 27 0.54 -1.05 -0.28
CA PHE A 27 0.20 0.36 -0.39
C PHE A 27 -0.27 0.91 0.96
N THR A 28 0.41 1.91 1.49
CA THR A 28 -0.04 2.63 2.69
C THR A 28 -1.08 3.70 2.33
N PRO A 29 -2.07 3.97 3.21
CA PRO A 29 -2.99 5.09 3.04
C PRO A 29 -2.29 6.42 3.28
N GLY A 30 -2.65 7.43 2.49
CA GLY A 30 -2.19 8.82 2.66
C GLY A 30 -0.83 9.11 2.02
N CYS A 31 -0.64 10.38 1.68
CA CYS A 31 0.63 10.92 1.19
C CYS A 31 0.65 12.43 1.53
N ASN A 32 1.82 12.97 1.86
CA ASN A 32 2.01 14.41 2.11
C ASN A 32 2.12 15.23 0.82
N LEU A 33 2.00 14.60 -0.35
CA LEU A 33 2.02 15.24 -1.67
C LEU A 33 0.64 15.18 -2.34
N ARG A 34 0.40 16.07 -3.31
CA ARG A 34 -0.82 16.13 -4.15
C ARG A 34 -0.46 16.27 -5.62
N CYS A 35 0.41 15.37 -6.09
CA CYS A 35 0.90 15.41 -7.46
C CYS A 35 -0.26 15.24 -8.47
N PRO A 36 -0.36 16.07 -9.52
CA PRO A 36 -1.45 15.99 -10.49
C PRO A 36 -1.42 14.71 -11.34
N TYR A 37 -0.26 14.05 -11.41
CA TYR A 37 -0.05 12.79 -12.13
C TYR A 37 -0.12 11.55 -11.23
N CYS A 38 -0.65 11.67 -10.00
CA CYS A 38 -0.69 10.54 -9.08
C CYS A 38 -1.66 9.45 -9.56
N TYR A 39 -1.14 8.29 -9.95
CA TYR A 39 -1.96 7.12 -10.30
C TYR A 39 -2.72 6.55 -9.10
N ASN A 40 -2.16 6.70 -7.89
CA ASN A 40 -2.70 6.18 -6.64
C ASN A 40 -3.50 7.23 -5.85
N TRP A 41 -4.04 8.25 -6.52
CA TRP A 41 -4.72 9.39 -5.86
C TRP A 41 -5.86 8.96 -4.95
N ARG A 42 -6.55 7.84 -5.26
CA ARG A 42 -7.68 7.33 -4.45
C ARG A 42 -7.28 7.00 -3.03
N ILE A 43 -6.12 6.35 -2.83
CA ILE A 43 -5.62 6.00 -1.49
C ILE A 43 -4.94 7.19 -0.78
N VAL A 44 -4.74 8.30 -1.49
CA VAL A 44 -4.18 9.56 -0.94
C VAL A 44 -5.29 10.50 -0.46
N VAL A 45 -6.36 10.67 -1.23
CA VAL A 45 -7.42 11.67 -1.00
C VAL A 45 -8.59 11.09 -0.20
N ASP A 46 -9.00 9.86 -0.51
CA ASP A 46 -10.16 9.20 0.10
C ASP A 46 -9.92 7.69 0.23
N PRO A 47 -8.95 7.26 1.08
CA PRO A 47 -8.70 5.85 1.31
C PRO A 47 -9.92 5.20 1.98
N LYS A 48 -10.47 4.16 1.36
CA LYS A 48 -11.68 3.45 1.83
C LYS A 48 -11.34 2.09 2.47
N PRO A 49 -12.11 1.65 3.48
CA PRO A 49 -11.98 0.30 4.03
C PRO A 49 -12.44 -0.78 3.02
N PRO A 50 -12.05 -2.06 3.23
CA PRO A 50 -11.27 -2.57 4.35
C PRO A 50 -9.78 -2.26 4.24
N PHE A 51 -9.16 -1.93 5.39
CA PHE A 51 -7.70 -1.81 5.49
C PHE A 51 -7.11 -3.11 6.01
N LEU A 52 -5.96 -3.50 5.47
CA LEU A 52 -5.18 -4.61 6.01
C LEU A 52 -4.36 -4.09 7.20
N ASN A 53 -4.38 -4.84 8.30
CA ASN A 53 -3.46 -4.61 9.40
C ASN A 53 -2.14 -5.39 9.15
N GLU A 54 -1.08 -4.96 9.80
CA GLU A 54 0.27 -5.54 9.66
C GLU A 54 0.31 -7.06 9.93
N GLU A 55 -0.31 -7.52 11.01
CA GLU A 55 -0.31 -8.93 11.40
C GLU A 55 -0.95 -9.83 10.35
N THR A 56 -2.16 -9.49 9.89
CA THR A 56 -2.86 -10.20 8.82
C THR A 56 -2.08 -10.13 7.50
N THR A 57 -1.43 -9.00 7.22
CA THR A 57 -0.66 -8.83 6.00
C THR A 57 0.54 -9.78 5.95
N LEU A 58 1.28 -9.90 7.05
CA LEU A 58 2.44 -10.79 7.15
C LEU A 58 2.06 -12.28 7.08
N GLN A 59 0.80 -12.64 7.37
CA GLN A 59 0.31 -14.02 7.26
C GLN A 59 -0.04 -14.43 5.82
N ILE A 60 -0.30 -13.46 4.93
CA ILE A 60 -0.76 -13.71 3.55
C ILE A 60 0.30 -13.41 2.48
N LEU A 61 1.46 -12.91 2.89
CA LEU A 61 2.66 -12.77 2.06
C LEU A 61 3.45 -14.09 2.08
#